data_AF-A0AA51R252-F1
#
_entry.id   AF-A0AA51R252-F1
#
_cell.length_a   1.000
_cell.length_b   1.000
_cell.length_c   1.000
_cell.angle_alpha   90.00
_cell.angle_beta   90.00
_cell.angle_gamma   90.00
#
_symmetry.space_group_name_H-M   'P 1'
#
loop_
_entity.id
_entity.type
_entity.pdbx_description
1 polymer ?
#
loop_
_entity_poly.entity_id
_entity_poly.type
_entity_poly.pdbx_seq_one_letter_code
_entity_poly.pdbx_strand_id
1 'polypeptide(L)'
;MNEKQDLINGIRIVLNFYQALSSNEPYYNPEYKGNGDKYYVYLRLERAVIDQAHGERATSGRYAIWTREIRLLIKKALEELEYDKLDETKEKLILALNALGAFEDIMTVFDVETFSHNNLDKKIIFEGYSKYLARKK
;
A
#
# COMPACT_ATOMS: atom_id res chain seq x y z
N MET A 1 -31.76 -11.49 -11.47
CA MET A 1 -30.48 -10.88 -11.91
C MET A 1 -29.37 -11.59 -11.13
N ASN A 2 -28.25 -11.94 -11.76
CA ASN A 2 -27.23 -12.81 -11.16
C ASN A 2 -26.27 -11.98 -10.29
N GLU A 3 -26.24 -12.20 -8.97
CA GLU A 3 -25.39 -11.49 -8.00
C GLU A 3 -23.91 -11.45 -8.41
N LYS A 4 -23.41 -12.51 -9.05
CA LYS A 4 -22.04 -12.57 -9.58
C LYS A 4 -21.81 -11.56 -10.70
N GLN A 5 -22.80 -11.37 -11.57
CA GLN A 5 -22.72 -10.40 -12.66
C GLN A 5 -22.77 -8.97 -12.13
N ASP A 6 -23.58 -8.72 -11.10
CA ASP A 6 -23.66 -7.41 -10.45
C ASP A 6 -22.33 -7.05 -9.76
N LEU A 7 -21.69 -8.02 -9.09
CA LEU A 7 -20.35 -7.84 -8.52
C LEU A 7 -19.30 -7.49 -9.59
N ILE A 8 -19.27 -8.26 -10.69
CA ILE A 8 -18.34 -8.00 -11.80
C ILE A 8 -18.57 -6.62 -12.42
N ASN A 9 -19.83 -6.22 -12.58
CA ASN A 9 -20.18 -4.89 -13.08
C ASN A 9 -19.71 -3.79 -12.11
N GLY A 10 -19.90 -3.99 -10.81
CA GLY A 10 -19.39 -3.08 -9.77
C GLY A 10 -17.88 -2.89 -9.83
N ILE A 11 -17.12 -3.99 -9.97
CA ILE A 11 -15.65 -3.94 -10.12
C ILE A 11 -15.26 -3.11 -11.35
N ARG A 12 -15.92 -3.35 -12.51
CA ARG A 12 -15.64 -2.61 -13.74
C ARG A 12 -15.93 -1.12 -13.62
N ILE A 13 -16.99 -0.74 -12.92
CA ILE A 13 -17.30 0.67 -12.67
C ILE A 13 -16.16 1.35 -11.89
N VAL A 14 -15.67 0.70 -10.83
CA VAL A 14 -14.55 1.23 -10.03
C VAL A 14 -13.29 1.37 -10.88
N LEU A 15 -12.93 0.36 -11.68
CA LEU A 15 -11.75 0.41 -12.54
C LEU A 15 -11.88 1.49 -13.62
N ASN A 16 -13.04 1.58 -14.29
CA ASN A 16 -13.29 2.60 -15.31
C ASN A 16 -13.20 4.02 -14.74
N PHE A 17 -13.68 4.23 -13.51
CA PHE A 17 -13.54 5.52 -12.82
C PHE A 17 -12.06 5.91 -12.65
N TYR A 18 -11.23 5.04 -12.08
CA TYR A 18 -9.80 5.35 -11.90
C TYR A 18 -9.03 5.41 -13.23
N GLN A 19 -9.44 4.63 -14.23
CA GLN A 19 -8.88 4.71 -15.57
C GLN A 19 -9.18 6.06 -16.25
N ALA A 20 -10.38 6.62 -16.05
CA ALA A 20 -10.74 7.93 -16.57
C ALA A 20 -9.93 9.07 -15.94
N LEU A 21 -9.58 8.95 -14.65
CA LEU A 21 -8.70 9.90 -13.96
C LEU A 21 -7.25 9.79 -14.45
N SER A 22 -6.75 8.56 -14.66
CA SER A 22 -5.40 8.26 -15.13
C SER A 22 -4.33 9.09 -14.38
N SER A 23 -3.41 9.73 -15.11
CA SER A 23 -2.37 10.63 -14.59
C SER A 23 -2.80 12.09 -14.50
N ASN A 24 -4.07 12.41 -14.76
CA ASN A 24 -4.52 13.80 -14.92
C ASN A 24 -5.04 14.41 -13.61
N GLU A 25 -5.67 13.62 -12.75
CA GLU A 25 -6.33 14.13 -11.56
C GLU A 25 -6.15 13.18 -10.36
N PRO A 26 -5.61 13.66 -9.22
CA PRO A 26 -5.56 12.88 -8.00
C PRO A 26 -6.96 12.83 -7.35
N TYR A 27 -7.49 11.62 -7.11
CA TYR A 27 -8.74 11.44 -6.38
C TYR A 27 -8.54 10.83 -4.99
N TYR A 28 -9.16 11.45 -3.99
CA TYR A 28 -9.30 10.92 -2.64
C TYR A 28 -10.62 11.39 -2.04
N ASN A 29 -11.49 10.46 -1.64
CA ASN A 29 -12.76 10.80 -1.03
C ASN A 29 -12.52 11.43 0.37
N PRO A 30 -12.93 12.69 0.60
CA PRO A 30 -12.70 13.41 1.86
C PRO A 30 -13.43 12.80 3.07
N GLU A 31 -14.46 11.97 2.85
CA GLU A 31 -15.16 11.25 3.93
C GLU A 31 -14.29 10.17 4.58
N TYR A 32 -13.22 9.74 3.89
CA TYR A 32 -12.28 8.77 4.43
C TYR A 32 -11.36 9.39 5.47
N LYS A 33 -11.70 9.19 6.76
CA LYS A 33 -10.81 9.48 7.88
C LYS A 33 -9.58 8.57 7.83
N GLY A 34 -8.40 9.19 7.90
CA GLY A 34 -7.09 8.55 8.04
C GLY A 34 -6.17 9.46 8.84
N ASN A 35 -5.17 8.88 9.50
CA ASN A 35 -4.26 9.65 10.35
C ASN A 35 -3.06 10.17 9.54
N GLY A 36 -2.62 9.43 8.52
CA GLY A 36 -1.49 9.80 7.68
C GLY A 36 -0.19 9.97 8.46
N ASP A 37 -0.03 9.23 9.55
CA ASP A 37 1.14 9.24 10.44
C ASP A 37 1.90 7.92 10.31
N LYS A 38 3.24 8.03 10.24
CA LYS A 38 4.22 6.95 10.11
C LYS A 38 4.00 5.80 11.08
N TYR A 39 3.56 6.07 12.31
CA TYR A 39 3.34 5.02 13.30
C TYR A 39 2.17 4.12 12.90
N TYR A 40 1.11 4.68 12.32
CA TYR A 40 -0.08 3.91 11.97
C TYR A 40 0.06 3.12 10.67
N VAL A 41 0.91 3.57 9.73
CA VAL A 41 1.08 2.88 8.43
C VAL A 41 1.63 1.46 8.62
N TYR A 42 2.75 1.31 9.33
CA TYR A 42 3.35 -0.01 9.53
C TYR A 42 2.56 -0.88 10.52
N LEU A 43 1.97 -0.30 11.58
CA LEU A 43 1.11 -1.05 12.51
C LEU A 43 -0.13 -1.62 11.82
N ARG A 44 -0.75 -0.87 10.90
CA ARG A 44 -1.89 -1.37 10.14
C ARG A 44 -1.48 -2.44 9.13
N LEU A 45 -0.29 -2.33 8.53
CA LEU A 45 0.24 -3.36 7.64
C LEU A 45 0.50 -4.67 8.39
N GLU A 46 1.25 -4.60 9.49
CA GLU A 46 1.53 -5.75 10.36
C GLU A 46 0.23 -6.45 10.77
N ARG A 47 -0.75 -5.67 11.23
CA ARG A 47 -2.06 -6.18 11.61
C ARG A 47 -2.83 -6.83 10.46
N ALA A 48 -2.67 -6.37 9.22
CA ALA A 48 -3.32 -6.99 8.05
C ALA A 48 -2.64 -8.30 7.64
N VAL A 49 -1.30 -8.34 7.71
CA VAL A 49 -0.49 -9.49 7.34
C VAL A 49 -0.64 -10.63 8.36
N ILE A 50 -0.60 -10.33 9.66
CA ILE A 50 -0.81 -11.34 10.71
C ILE A 50 -2.18 -11.99 10.59
N ASP A 51 -3.20 -11.19 10.30
CA ASP A 51 -4.57 -11.67 10.05
C ASP A 51 -4.66 -12.63 8.88
N GLN A 52 -4.01 -12.26 7.77
CA GLN A 52 -3.93 -13.11 6.59
C GLN A 52 -3.28 -14.44 6.95
N ALA A 53 -2.15 -14.40 7.67
CA ALA A 53 -1.43 -15.59 8.11
C ALA A 53 -2.29 -16.50 9.02
N HIS A 54 -3.22 -15.91 9.78
CA HIS A 54 -4.17 -16.65 10.61
C HIS A 54 -5.49 -17.01 9.89
N GLY A 55 -5.66 -16.65 8.61
CA GLY A 55 -6.87 -16.92 7.84
C GLY A 55 -8.11 -16.13 8.32
N GLU A 56 -7.93 -14.94 8.89
CA GLU A 56 -9.04 -14.13 9.41
C GLU A 56 -9.93 -13.58 8.29
N ARG A 57 -11.26 -13.59 8.52
CA ARG A 57 -12.27 -13.13 7.54
C ARG A 57 -12.16 -11.65 7.16
N ALA A 58 -11.53 -10.82 8.01
CA ALA A 58 -11.47 -9.36 7.82
C ALA A 58 -10.25 -8.88 6.99
N THR A 59 -9.44 -9.80 6.46
CA THR A 59 -8.15 -9.53 5.81
C THR A 59 -8.21 -8.43 4.73
N SER A 60 -9.06 -8.57 3.71
CA SER A 60 -9.17 -7.58 2.63
C SER A 60 -9.60 -6.19 3.11
N GLY A 61 -10.45 -6.14 4.15
CA GLY A 61 -10.86 -4.88 4.79
C GLY A 61 -9.70 -4.19 5.50
N ARG A 62 -8.82 -4.96 6.15
CA ARG A 62 -7.61 -4.42 6.81
C ARG A 62 -6.61 -3.88 5.80
N TYR A 63 -6.40 -4.57 4.68
CA TYR A 63 -5.61 -4.03 3.57
C TYR A 63 -6.22 -2.77 2.98
N ALA A 64 -7.54 -2.71 2.78
CA ALA A 64 -8.20 -1.49 2.27
C ALA A 64 -8.00 -0.28 3.22
N ILE A 65 -8.01 -0.52 4.54
CA ILE A 65 -7.71 0.51 5.53
C ILE A 65 -6.23 0.94 5.48
N TRP A 66 -5.30 -0.01 5.34
CA TRP A 66 -3.88 0.31 5.19
C TRP A 66 -3.58 1.07 3.89
N THR A 67 -4.10 0.62 2.74
CA THR A 67 -3.92 1.29 1.44
C THR A 67 -4.48 2.71 1.47
N ARG A 68 -5.55 2.96 2.23
CA ARG A 68 -6.08 4.32 2.43
C ARG A 68 -5.05 5.25 3.08
N GLU A 69 -4.31 4.79 4.08
CA GLU A 69 -3.28 5.62 4.74
C GLU A 69 -2.16 6.00 3.77
N ILE A 70 -1.75 5.07 2.89
CA ILE A 70 -0.76 5.35 1.84
C ILE A 70 -1.29 6.39 0.85
N ARG A 71 -2.53 6.23 0.39
CA ARG A 71 -3.17 7.21 -0.49
C ARG A 71 -3.27 8.59 0.15
N LEU A 72 -3.53 8.66 1.46
CA LEU A 72 -3.57 9.91 2.20
C LEU A 72 -2.19 10.57 2.31
N LEU A 73 -1.11 9.80 2.50
CA LEU A 73 0.26 10.33 2.47
C LEU A 73 0.59 10.95 1.11
N ILE A 74 0.28 10.24 0.02
CA ILE A 74 0.52 10.72 -1.34
C ILE A 74 -0.31 11.98 -1.62
N LYS A 75 -1.59 11.99 -1.25
CA LYS A 75 -2.46 13.18 -1.40
C LYS A 75 -1.86 14.39 -0.68
N LYS A 76 -1.51 14.23 0.61
CA LYS A 76 -0.91 15.32 1.40
C LYS A 76 0.41 15.80 0.79
N ALA A 77 1.23 14.89 0.27
CA ALA A 77 2.48 15.26 -0.39
C ALA A 77 2.25 16.09 -1.66
N LEU A 78 1.23 15.75 -2.46
CA LEU A 78 0.82 16.52 -3.64
C LEU A 78 0.30 17.92 -3.25
N GLU A 79 -0.51 18.02 -2.20
CA GLU A 79 -0.96 19.32 -1.67
C GLU A 79 0.21 20.17 -1.17
N GLU A 80 1.18 19.56 -0.49
CA GLU A 80 2.37 20.25 0.03
C GLU A 80 3.31 20.77 -1.06
N LEU A 81 3.34 20.13 -2.24
CA LEU A 81 4.06 20.64 -3.40
C LEU A 81 3.52 22.00 -3.87
N GLU A 82 2.21 22.23 -3.75
CA GLU A 82 1.60 23.52 -4.11
C GLU A 82 2.03 24.67 -3.19
N TYR A 83 2.55 24.34 -1.99
CA TYR A 83 3.02 25.28 -0.98
C TYR A 83 4.55 25.29 -0.81
N ASP A 84 5.29 24.69 -1.74
CA ASP A 84 6.76 24.61 -1.74
C ASP A 84 7.36 23.95 -0.47
N LYS A 85 6.61 23.05 0.17
CA LYS A 85 7.02 22.31 1.38
C LYS A 85 7.80 21.04 1.03
N LEU A 86 8.94 21.23 0.37
CA LEU A 86 9.67 20.14 -0.29
C LEU A 86 10.16 19.06 0.68
N ASP A 87 10.57 19.43 1.90
CA ASP A 87 11.05 18.46 2.89
C ASP A 87 9.92 17.58 3.41
N GLU A 88 8.77 18.17 3.74
CA GLU A 88 7.58 17.45 4.19
C GLU A 88 6.98 16.57 3.09
N THR A 89 6.96 17.06 1.84
CA THR A 89 6.59 16.27 0.67
C THR A 89 7.50 15.05 0.55
N LYS A 90 8.82 15.27 0.61
CA LYS A 90 9.81 14.20 0.47
C LYS A 90 9.67 13.15 1.57
N GLU A 91 9.48 13.56 2.83
CA GLU A 91 9.26 12.64 3.94
C GLU A 91 8.04 11.74 3.68
N LYS A 92 6.92 12.31 3.25
CA LYS A 92 5.68 11.56 3.00
C LYS A 92 5.80 10.60 1.82
N LEU A 93 6.43 11.03 0.73
CA LEU A 93 6.66 10.18 -0.44
C LEU A 93 7.62 9.02 -0.11
N ILE A 94 8.69 9.28 0.65
CA ILE A 94 9.61 8.22 1.12
C ILE A 94 8.85 7.23 2.01
N LEU A 95 8.01 7.73 2.94
CA LEU A 95 7.22 6.87 3.80
C LEU A 95 6.23 6.00 3.02
N ALA A 96 5.52 6.57 2.05
CA ALA A 96 4.60 5.84 1.18
C ALA A 96 5.33 4.78 0.34
N LEU A 97 6.48 5.14 -0.25
CA LEU A 97 7.31 4.22 -1.04
C LEU A 97 7.80 3.04 -0.21
N ASN A 98 8.35 3.30 0.99
CA ASN A 98 8.86 2.26 1.87
C ASN A 98 7.73 1.36 2.40
N ALA A 99 6.54 1.92 2.66
CA ALA A 99 5.38 1.13 3.08
C ALA A 99 4.89 0.18 1.97
N LEU A 100 4.84 0.65 0.72
CA LEU A 100 4.52 -0.19 -0.43
C LEU A 100 5.57 -1.29 -0.63
N GLY A 101 6.87 -0.95 -0.54
CA GLY A 101 7.95 -1.94 -0.62
C GLY A 101 7.88 -2.99 0.49
N ALA A 102 7.56 -2.59 1.72
CA ALA A 102 7.36 -3.54 2.83
C ALA A 102 6.22 -4.52 2.53
N PHE A 103 5.10 -4.05 1.98
CA PHE A 103 4.00 -4.94 1.57
C PHE A 103 4.42 -5.88 0.45
N GLU A 104 5.09 -5.37 -0.59
CA GLU A 104 5.60 -6.18 -1.70
C GLU A 104 6.53 -7.29 -1.18
N ASP A 105 7.56 -6.93 -0.42
CA ASP A 105 8.51 -7.89 0.13
C ASP A 105 7.82 -8.93 1.03
N ILE A 106 6.84 -8.52 1.86
CA ILE A 106 6.08 -9.47 2.69
C ILE A 106 5.29 -10.45 1.81
N MET A 107 4.57 -9.97 0.79
CA MET A 107 3.81 -10.83 -0.10
C MET A 107 4.74 -11.78 -0.89
N THR A 108 5.90 -11.30 -1.34
CA THR A 108 6.90 -12.12 -2.01
C THR A 108 7.52 -13.18 -1.10
N VAL A 109 7.80 -12.84 0.16
CA VAL A 109 8.50 -13.75 1.08
C VAL A 109 7.54 -14.72 1.80
N PHE A 110 6.31 -14.30 2.11
CA PHE A 110 5.45 -14.99 3.08
C PHE A 110 4.06 -15.41 2.56
N ASP A 111 3.60 -15.02 1.35
CA ASP A 111 2.25 -15.40 0.86
C ASP A 111 2.23 -16.67 0.00
N VAL A 112 1.64 -17.76 0.54
CA VAL A 112 1.85 -19.17 0.16
C VAL A 112 1.15 -19.63 -1.15
N GLU A 113 0.30 -18.82 -1.78
CA GLU A 113 -0.51 -19.30 -2.94
C GLU A 113 -0.29 -18.55 -4.27
N THR A 114 0.18 -17.30 -4.26
CA THR A 114 0.13 -16.45 -5.48
C THR A 114 1.44 -15.78 -5.89
N PHE A 115 2.36 -15.53 -4.95
CA PHE A 115 3.66 -14.93 -5.23
C PHE A 115 4.76 -16.00 -5.23
N SER A 116 5.67 -15.92 -6.21
CA SER A 116 6.75 -16.89 -6.46
C SER A 116 7.52 -17.25 -5.18
N HIS A 117 7.37 -18.50 -4.72
CA HIS A 117 8.07 -19.08 -3.56
C HIS A 117 9.51 -19.50 -3.85
N ASN A 118 10.19 -18.85 -4.78
CA ASN A 118 11.55 -19.27 -5.05
C ASN A 118 12.45 -18.76 -3.89
N ASN A 119 13.26 -19.64 -3.31
CA ASN A 119 14.19 -19.28 -2.23
C ASN A 119 15.24 -18.23 -2.67
N LEU A 120 15.36 -17.99 -3.98
CA LEU A 120 16.25 -16.99 -4.55
C LEU A 120 15.70 -15.57 -4.34
N ASP A 121 14.40 -15.33 -4.48
CA ASP A 121 13.74 -14.03 -4.26
C ASP A 121 13.91 -13.62 -2.80
N LYS A 122 13.65 -14.54 -1.86
CA LYS A 122 13.89 -14.33 -0.42
C LYS A 122 15.35 -13.97 -0.13
N LYS A 123 16.29 -14.70 -0.75
CA LYS A 123 17.71 -14.44 -0.59
C LYS A 123 18.10 -13.06 -1.13
N ILE A 124 17.61 -12.70 -2.32
CA ILE A 124 17.88 -11.39 -2.94
C ILE A 124 17.39 -10.25 -2.05
N ILE A 125 16.15 -10.35 -1.54
CA ILE A 125 15.55 -9.35 -0.66
C ILE A 125 16.41 -9.18 0.61
N PHE A 126 16.69 -10.27 1.34
CA PHE A 126 17.46 -10.19 2.59
C PHE A 126 18.93 -9.79 2.40
N GLU A 127 19.56 -10.18 1.30
CA GLU A 127 20.89 -9.67 0.93
C GLU A 127 20.85 -8.17 0.66
N GLY A 128 19.80 -7.69 -0.02
CA GLY A 128 19.56 -6.27 -0.28
C GLY A 128 19.51 -5.48 1.02
N TYR A 129 18.72 -5.93 1.99
CA TYR A 129 18.65 -5.31 3.33
C TYR A 129 20.00 -5.28 4.02
N SER A 130 20.72 -6.41 4.01
CA SER A 130 22.02 -6.54 4.67
C SER A 130 23.05 -5.56 4.08
N LYS A 131 23.11 -5.46 2.74
CA LYS A 131 23.99 -4.53 2.03
C LYS A 131 23.62 -3.07 2.34
N TYR A 132 22.33 -2.75 2.39
CA TYR A 132 21.87 -1.40 2.71
C TYR A 132 22.26 -0.98 4.14
N LEU A 133 21.99 -1.85 5.12
CA LEU A 133 22.31 -1.58 6.53
C LEU A 133 23.81 -1.49 6.78
N ALA A 134 24.63 -2.27 6.07
CA ALA A 134 26.09 -2.19 6.16
C ALA A 134 26.67 -0.86 5.66
N ARG A 135 26.05 -0.21 4.67
CA ARG A 135 26.49 1.09 4.12
C ARG A 135 26.09 2.29 4.98
N LYS A 136 25.15 2.12 5.90
CA LYS A 136 24.67 3.15 6.82
C LYS A 136 25.44 3.22 8.15
N LYS A 137 26.31 2.24 8.41
CA LYS A 137 27.27 2.26 9.51
C LYS A 137 28.52 3.03 9.11
#